data_AF-A0A067MV22-F1
#
_entry.id   AF-A0A067MV22-F1
#
_cell.length_a   1.000
_cell.length_b   1.000
_cell.length_c   1.000
_cell.angle_alpha   90.00
_cell.angle_beta   90.00
_cell.angle_gamma   90.00
#
_symmetry.space_group_name_H-M   'P 1'
#
loop_
_entity.id
_entity.type
_entity.pdbx_description
1 polymer ?
#
loop_
_entity_poly.entity_id
_entity_poly.type
_entity_poly.pdbx_seq_one_letter_code
_entity_poly.pdbx_strand_id
1 'polypeptide(L)'
;MLATTIFADRPLAAEHKAELERIGAVVEPWLSAVKDNRDGVPGAKDRLAQADQDLTAFEVASEYAFAPAPAQPFRRLILSITRCYWMAATQSLSSDERSSLIEALNLIEGPFAQVDGEHLVENARTLQALEYVHLVQLASMALVGVSEKMSEWWVGLSVLRAHKWEKA
;
A
#
# COMPACT_ATOMS: atom_id res chain seq x y z
N MET A 1 -2.12 -0.57 13.29
CA MET A 1 -3.59 -0.44 13.20
C MET A 1 -3.96 -1.36 12.06
N LEU A 2 -4.74 -2.40 12.37
CA LEU A 2 -4.90 -3.52 11.47
C LEU A 2 -5.58 -3.10 10.17
N ALA A 3 -4.98 -3.42 9.01
CA ALA A 3 -5.64 -3.26 7.70
C ALA A 3 -7.07 -3.83 7.70
N THR A 4 -7.29 -4.87 8.53
CA THR A 4 -8.59 -5.52 8.79
C THR A 4 -9.65 -4.57 9.33
N THR A 5 -9.29 -3.59 10.16
CA THR A 5 -10.24 -2.61 10.73
C THR A 5 -10.68 -1.53 9.76
N ILE A 6 -9.91 -1.32 8.67
CA ILE A 6 -10.22 -0.29 7.67
C ILE A 6 -11.35 -0.77 6.76
N PHE A 7 -11.33 -2.06 6.41
CA PHE A 7 -12.22 -2.65 5.41
C PHE A 7 -13.23 -3.66 5.95
N ALA A 8 -13.28 -3.89 7.27
CA ALA A 8 -14.15 -4.88 7.90
C ALA A 8 -15.61 -4.79 7.41
N ASP A 9 -16.17 -3.57 7.41
CA ASP A 9 -17.57 -3.30 7.05
C ASP A 9 -17.77 -2.95 5.58
N ARG A 10 -16.70 -2.97 4.77
CA ARG A 10 -16.75 -2.59 3.36
C ARG A 10 -17.15 -3.78 2.48
N PRO A 11 -17.82 -3.55 1.34
CA PRO A 11 -18.32 -4.62 0.46
C PRO A 11 -17.20 -5.20 -0.42
N LEU A 12 -16.16 -5.76 0.21
CA LEU A 12 -15.07 -6.48 -0.47
C LEU A 12 -15.33 -7.99 -0.44
N ALA A 13 -14.82 -8.67 -1.48
CA ALA A 13 -14.78 -10.14 -1.51
C ALA A 13 -14.02 -10.69 -0.30
N ALA A 14 -14.44 -11.85 0.21
CA ALA A 14 -13.86 -12.44 1.41
C ALA A 14 -12.36 -12.75 1.24
N GLU A 15 -11.97 -13.18 0.04
CA GLU A 15 -10.59 -13.48 -0.34
C GLU A 15 -9.72 -12.22 -0.31
N HIS A 16 -10.27 -11.10 -0.80
CA HIS A 16 -9.57 -9.81 -0.78
C HIS A 16 -9.39 -9.31 0.65
N LYS A 17 -10.42 -9.45 1.50
CA LYS A 17 -10.30 -9.14 2.94
C LYS A 17 -9.22 -10.01 3.59
N ALA A 18 -9.29 -11.33 3.41
CA ALA A 18 -8.32 -12.29 3.95
C ALA A 18 -6.87 -11.94 3.55
N GLU A 19 -6.66 -11.53 2.30
CA GLU A 19 -5.33 -11.12 1.84
C GLU A 19 -4.86 -9.81 2.49
N LEU A 20 -5.74 -8.83 2.68
CA LEU A 20 -5.41 -7.62 3.44
C LEU A 20 -5.06 -7.93 4.90
N GLU A 21 -5.73 -8.92 5.52
CA GLU A 21 -5.39 -9.36 6.88
C GLU A 21 -4.00 -9.98 6.93
N ARG A 22 -3.68 -10.87 5.96
CA ARG A 22 -2.36 -11.48 5.83
C ARG A 22 -1.26 -10.43 5.64
N ILE A 23 -1.49 -9.45 4.76
CA ILE A 23 -0.58 -8.33 4.54
C ILE A 23 -0.40 -7.53 5.83
N GLY A 24 -1.49 -7.18 6.52
CA GLY A 24 -1.45 -6.44 7.79
C GLY A 24 -0.63 -7.19 8.86
N ALA A 25 -0.80 -8.51 8.94
CA ALA A 25 -0.10 -9.37 9.91
C ALA A 25 1.43 -9.37 9.74
N VAL A 26 1.97 -9.03 8.56
CA VAL A 26 3.42 -8.92 8.34
C VAL A 26 3.90 -7.46 8.31
N VAL A 27 3.12 -6.54 7.72
CA VAL A 27 3.52 -5.13 7.57
C VAL A 27 3.47 -4.38 8.90
N GLU A 28 2.50 -4.67 9.77
CA GLU A 28 2.35 -3.91 11.03
C GLU A 28 3.41 -4.23 12.08
N PRO A 29 3.74 -5.51 12.34
CA PRO A 29 4.88 -5.83 13.20
C PRO A 29 6.17 -5.21 12.66
N TRP A 30 6.33 -5.19 11.33
CA TRP A 30 7.48 -4.55 10.69
C TRP A 30 7.52 -3.04 10.94
N LEU A 31 6.41 -2.32 10.73
CA LEU A 31 6.32 -0.88 11.01
C LEU A 31 6.55 -0.56 12.48
N SER A 32 6.02 -1.38 13.39
CA SER A 32 6.25 -1.24 14.83
C SER A 32 7.73 -1.45 15.17
N ALA A 33 8.38 -2.46 14.60
CA ALA A 33 9.79 -2.74 14.85
C ALA A 33 10.71 -1.63 14.32
N VAL A 34 10.38 -1.03 13.16
CA VAL A 34 11.09 0.14 12.64
C VAL A 34 10.97 1.32 13.60
N LYS A 35 9.76 1.60 14.09
CA LYS A 35 9.53 2.67 15.07
C LYS A 35 10.31 2.43 16.36
N ASP A 36 10.19 1.24 16.94
CA ASP A 36 10.89 0.85 18.17
C ASP A 36 12.42 0.97 18.01
N ASN A 37 12.95 0.57 16.86
CA ASN A 37 14.38 0.64 16.58
C ASN A 37 14.87 2.08 16.45
N ARG A 38 14.06 2.96 15.83
CA ARG A 38 14.33 4.41 15.78
C ARG A 38 14.28 5.04 17.17
N ASP A 39 13.33 4.61 17.99
CA ASP A 39 13.08 5.16 19.32
C ASP A 39 14.03 4.54 20.38
N GLY A 40 14.95 3.66 19.98
CA GLY A 40 15.99 3.08 20.83
C GLY A 40 15.47 2.05 21.85
N VAL A 41 14.31 1.46 21.61
CA VAL A 41 13.69 0.47 22.51
C VAL A 41 14.59 -0.78 22.61
N PRO A 42 14.85 -1.30 23.83
CA PRO A 42 15.61 -2.54 23.99
C PRO A 42 15.04 -3.73 23.20
N GLY A 43 15.93 -4.48 22.55
CA GLY A 43 15.58 -5.63 21.69
C GLY A 43 14.92 -5.26 20.35
N ALA A 44 14.78 -3.98 20.01
CA ALA A 44 14.12 -3.57 18.77
C ALA A 44 14.88 -3.97 17.50
N LYS A 45 16.22 -4.05 17.57
CA LYS A 45 17.06 -4.52 16.45
C LYS A 45 16.73 -5.97 16.08
N ASP A 46 16.60 -6.84 17.07
CA ASP A 46 16.30 -8.26 16.84
C ASP A 46 14.88 -8.43 16.32
N ARG A 47 13.91 -7.67 16.88
CA ARG A 47 12.54 -7.64 16.35
C ARG A 47 12.47 -7.15 14.91
N LEU A 48 13.24 -6.12 14.56
CA LEU A 48 13.30 -5.62 13.18
C LEU A 48 13.95 -6.63 12.24
N ALA A 49 15.01 -7.32 12.68
CA ALA A 49 15.64 -8.39 11.90
C ALA A 49 14.67 -9.55 11.64
N GLN A 50 13.88 -9.96 12.64
CA GLN A 50 12.85 -10.99 12.46
C GLN A 50 11.75 -10.50 11.51
N ALA A 51 11.22 -9.29 11.73
CA ALA A 51 10.17 -8.74 10.87
C ALA A 51 10.65 -8.57 9.41
N ASP A 52 11.94 -8.26 9.20
CA ASP A 52 12.55 -8.23 7.88
C ASP A 52 12.56 -9.61 7.21
N GLN A 53 12.84 -10.67 7.96
CA GLN A 53 12.79 -12.05 7.45
C GLN A 53 11.35 -12.45 7.09
N ASP A 54 10.40 -12.16 7.98
CA ASP A 54 8.99 -12.47 7.76
C ASP A 54 8.45 -11.74 6.52
N LEU A 55 8.78 -10.46 6.37
CA LEU A 55 8.41 -9.67 5.19
C LEU A 55 9.07 -10.21 3.90
N THR A 56 10.32 -10.66 3.98
CA THR A 56 11.04 -11.23 2.82
C THR A 56 10.44 -12.55 2.37
N ALA A 57 10.00 -13.38 3.32
CA ALA A 57 9.37 -14.67 3.06
C ALA A 57 7.89 -14.53 2.65
N PHE A 58 7.29 -13.36 2.82
CA PHE A 58 5.89 -13.14 2.53
C PHE A 58 5.63 -13.08 1.02
N GLU A 59 4.60 -13.81 0.59
CA GLU A 59 4.09 -13.77 -0.78
C GLU A 59 2.64 -13.29 -0.79
N VAL A 60 2.38 -12.30 -1.64
CA VAL A 60 1.04 -11.79 -1.93
C VAL A 60 0.36 -12.75 -2.92
N ALA A 61 -0.96 -12.93 -2.79
CA ALA A 61 -1.76 -13.70 -3.72
C ALA A 61 -1.51 -13.29 -5.20
N SER A 62 -1.46 -14.27 -6.10
CA SER A 62 -1.06 -14.08 -7.50
C SER A 62 -1.94 -13.12 -8.28
N GLU A 63 -3.19 -12.91 -7.84
CA GLU A 63 -4.12 -11.95 -8.45
C GLU A 63 -3.68 -10.49 -8.30
N TYR A 64 -2.84 -10.18 -7.31
CA TYR A 64 -2.25 -8.85 -7.12
C TYR A 64 -0.81 -8.76 -7.64
N ALA A 65 -0.23 -9.88 -8.06
CA ALA A 65 1.11 -9.91 -8.66
C ALA A 65 1.10 -9.31 -10.07
N PHE A 66 2.24 -8.74 -10.48
CA PHE A 66 2.43 -8.20 -11.83
C PHE A 66 3.08 -9.23 -12.76
N ALA A 67 2.68 -9.19 -14.02
CA ALA A 67 3.28 -9.96 -15.11
C ALA A 67 3.66 -9.00 -16.27
N PRO A 68 4.95 -8.89 -16.65
CA PRO A 68 6.09 -9.53 -16.01
C PRO A 68 6.34 -8.97 -14.59
N ALA A 69 6.89 -9.80 -13.72
CA ALA A 69 7.22 -9.38 -12.36
C ALA A 69 8.38 -8.37 -12.38
N PRO A 70 8.34 -7.31 -11.55
CA PRO A 70 9.48 -6.43 -11.32
C PRO A 70 10.72 -7.24 -10.89
N ALA A 71 11.89 -6.88 -11.41
CA ALA A 71 13.11 -7.65 -11.20
C ALA A 71 13.56 -7.68 -9.73
N GLN A 72 13.36 -6.60 -8.97
CA GLN A 72 13.75 -6.53 -7.57
C GLN A 72 12.68 -7.16 -6.66
N PRO A 73 13.02 -8.14 -5.80
CA PRO A 73 12.06 -8.85 -4.94
C PRO A 73 11.23 -7.93 -4.03
N PHE A 74 11.86 -6.96 -3.35
CA PHE A 74 11.15 -6.02 -2.49
C PHE A 74 10.26 -5.06 -3.27
N ARG A 75 10.69 -4.61 -4.46
CA ARG A 75 9.87 -3.78 -5.33
C ARG A 75 8.63 -4.53 -5.79
N ARG A 76 8.79 -5.79 -6.19
CA ARG A 76 7.68 -6.69 -6.54
C ARG A 76 6.70 -6.82 -5.37
N LEU A 77 7.20 -7.07 -4.16
CA LEU A 77 6.36 -7.21 -2.97
C LEU A 77 5.58 -5.92 -2.66
N ILE A 78 6.28 -4.78 -2.57
CA ILE A 78 5.66 -3.49 -2.26
C ILE A 78 4.58 -3.17 -3.29
N LEU A 79 4.88 -3.28 -4.58
CA LEU A 79 3.90 -3.01 -5.64
C LEU A 79 2.68 -3.92 -5.54
N SER A 80 2.87 -5.21 -5.22
CA SER A 80 1.75 -6.16 -5.09
C SER A 80 0.87 -5.83 -3.87
N ILE A 81 1.50 -5.47 -2.74
CA ILE A 81 0.79 -4.98 -1.55
C ILE A 81 0.01 -3.70 -1.88
N THR A 82 0.64 -2.76 -2.57
CA THR A 82 0.00 -1.51 -3.01
C THR A 82 -1.19 -1.78 -3.91
N ARG A 83 -1.08 -2.72 -4.86
CA ARG A 83 -2.19 -3.10 -5.73
C ARG A 83 -3.35 -3.71 -4.98
N CYS A 84 -3.06 -4.67 -4.08
CA CYS A 84 -4.08 -5.26 -3.22
C CYS A 84 -4.84 -4.17 -2.46
N TYR A 85 -4.12 -3.28 -1.80
CA TYR A 85 -4.76 -2.23 -1.01
C TYR A 85 -5.46 -1.16 -1.85
N TRP A 86 -4.88 -0.70 -2.96
CA TRP A 86 -5.49 0.33 -3.80
C TRP A 86 -6.81 -0.15 -4.41
N MET A 87 -6.85 -1.41 -4.85
CA MET A 87 -8.10 -2.03 -5.28
C MET A 87 -9.13 -2.06 -4.14
N ALA A 88 -8.71 -2.39 -2.91
CA ALA A 88 -9.61 -2.39 -1.76
C ALA A 88 -10.14 -0.99 -1.44
N ALA A 89 -9.25 0.02 -1.44
CA ALA A 89 -9.58 1.41 -1.21
C ALA A 89 -10.63 1.88 -2.22
N THR A 90 -10.30 1.85 -3.51
CA THR A 90 -11.18 2.33 -4.59
C THR A 90 -12.53 1.61 -4.64
N GLN A 91 -12.61 0.32 -4.34
CA GLN A 91 -13.87 -0.44 -4.26
C GLN A 91 -14.70 -0.11 -3.00
N SER A 92 -14.06 0.36 -1.94
CA SER A 92 -14.70 0.61 -0.65
C SER A 92 -15.21 2.03 -0.47
N LEU A 93 -14.72 2.98 -1.28
CA LEU A 93 -15.16 4.37 -1.25
C LEU A 93 -16.59 4.52 -1.78
N SER A 94 -17.35 5.39 -1.14
CA SER A 94 -18.62 5.91 -1.68
C SER A 94 -18.39 6.71 -2.95
N SER A 95 -19.47 7.01 -3.68
CA SER A 95 -19.39 7.83 -4.90
C SER A 95 -18.75 9.19 -4.63
N ASP A 96 -19.10 9.84 -3.52
CA ASP A 96 -18.59 11.17 -3.17
C ASP A 96 -17.09 11.10 -2.80
N GLU A 97 -16.71 10.16 -1.93
CA GLU A 97 -15.30 9.92 -1.57
C GLU A 97 -14.45 9.58 -2.80
N ARG A 98 -15.01 8.82 -3.74
CA ARG A 98 -14.34 8.46 -5.00
C ARG A 98 -14.14 9.69 -5.89
N SER A 99 -15.15 10.54 -6.05
CA SER A 99 -15.01 11.81 -6.78
C SER A 99 -13.96 12.70 -6.14
N SER A 100 -13.97 12.83 -4.81
CA SER A 100 -12.94 13.59 -4.08
C SER A 100 -11.54 13.01 -4.26
N LEU A 101 -11.39 11.68 -4.31
CA LEU A 101 -10.11 11.03 -4.60
C LEU A 101 -9.61 11.35 -6.01
N ILE A 102 -10.49 11.28 -7.01
CA ILE A 102 -10.17 11.61 -8.41
C ILE A 102 -9.73 13.08 -8.52
N GLU A 103 -10.50 14.00 -7.94
CA GLU A 103 -10.16 15.41 -7.90
C GLU A 103 -8.81 15.65 -7.22
N ALA A 104 -8.59 15.03 -6.06
CA ALA A 104 -7.33 15.15 -5.34
C ALA A 104 -6.14 14.61 -6.16
N LEU A 105 -6.28 13.48 -6.84
CA LEU A 105 -5.25 12.92 -7.72
C LEU A 105 -4.96 13.84 -8.91
N ASN A 106 -5.99 14.41 -9.54
CA ASN A 106 -5.86 15.31 -10.69
C ASN A 106 -5.15 16.63 -10.34
N LEU A 107 -5.19 17.05 -9.07
CA LEU A 107 -4.49 18.23 -8.57
C LEU A 107 -3.00 17.99 -8.30
N ILE A 108 -2.54 16.73 -8.31
CA ILE A 108 -1.14 16.42 -8.03
C ILE A 108 -0.31 16.71 -9.28
N GLU A 109 0.44 17.81 -9.23
CA GLU A 109 1.46 18.13 -10.21
C GLU A 109 2.74 17.32 -9.92
N GLY A 110 3.03 16.33 -10.76
CA GLY A 110 4.20 15.47 -10.65
C GLY A 110 5.24 15.76 -11.74
N PRO A 111 6.52 15.39 -11.52
CA PRO A 111 7.60 15.56 -12.50
C PRO A 111 7.44 14.73 -13.79
N PHE A 112 6.43 13.86 -13.88
CA PHE A 112 6.30 12.85 -14.94
C PHE A 112 4.96 12.91 -15.70
N ALA A 113 4.40 14.11 -15.86
CA ALA A 113 3.11 14.44 -16.49
C ALA A 113 1.91 14.50 -15.52
N GLN A 114 0.83 15.09 -16.02
CA GLN A 114 -0.43 15.23 -15.31
C GLN A 114 -0.98 13.85 -14.96
N VAL A 115 -1.36 13.68 -13.69
CA VAL A 115 -1.97 12.46 -13.18
C VAL A 115 -3.40 12.38 -13.70
N ASP A 116 -3.74 11.25 -14.32
CA ASP A 116 -5.13 10.92 -14.66
C ASP A 116 -5.76 10.14 -13.49
N GLY A 117 -6.39 10.88 -12.59
CA GLY A 117 -7.00 10.33 -11.39
C GLY A 117 -8.17 9.38 -11.69
N GLU A 118 -8.94 9.67 -12.74
CA GLU A 118 -10.06 8.81 -13.16
C GLU A 118 -9.53 7.45 -13.61
N HIS A 119 -8.50 7.45 -14.46
CA HIS A 119 -7.82 6.22 -14.88
C HIS A 119 -7.26 5.43 -13.70
N LEU A 120 -6.58 6.08 -12.75
CA LEU A 120 -6.00 5.40 -11.59
C LEU A 120 -7.05 4.77 -10.67
N VAL A 121 -8.24 5.36 -10.57
CA VAL A 121 -9.31 4.88 -9.69
C VAL A 121 -10.16 3.82 -10.37
N GLU A 122 -10.63 4.07 -11.60
CA GLU A 122 -11.55 3.18 -12.31
C GLU A 122 -10.84 1.93 -12.87
N ASN A 123 -9.55 2.04 -13.22
CA ASN A 123 -8.78 0.95 -13.78
C ASN A 123 -7.83 0.28 -12.76
N ALA A 124 -8.07 0.45 -11.45
CA ALA A 124 -7.18 -0.04 -10.38
C ALA A 124 -6.71 -1.50 -10.54
N ARG A 125 -7.58 -2.38 -11.06
CA ARG A 125 -7.25 -3.79 -11.32
C ARG A 125 -6.33 -3.98 -12.53
N THR A 126 -6.39 -3.13 -13.54
CA THR A 126 -5.69 -3.29 -14.83
C THR A 126 -4.48 -2.37 -15.00
N LEU A 127 -4.21 -1.49 -14.04
CA LEU A 127 -2.99 -0.67 -14.03
C LEU A 127 -1.73 -1.54 -14.10
N GLN A 128 -0.74 -1.05 -14.83
CA GLN A 128 0.57 -1.64 -14.99
C GLN A 128 1.47 -1.36 -13.78
N ALA A 129 2.56 -2.13 -13.65
CA ALA A 129 3.52 -1.99 -12.56
C ALA A 129 4.13 -0.58 -12.47
N LEU A 130 4.40 0.06 -13.63
CA LEU A 130 4.95 1.41 -13.69
C LEU A 130 3.97 2.45 -13.13
N GLU A 131 2.67 2.29 -13.40
CA GLU A 131 1.65 3.18 -12.88
C GLU A 131 1.52 3.05 -11.36
N TYR A 132 1.62 1.81 -10.85
CA TYR A 132 1.69 1.58 -9.42
C TYR A 132 2.94 2.16 -8.76
N VAL A 133 4.09 2.21 -9.46
CA VAL A 133 5.30 2.89 -8.95
C VAL A 133 5.01 4.37 -8.65
N HIS A 134 4.30 5.04 -9.56
CA HIS A 134 3.89 6.43 -9.35
C HIS A 134 2.83 6.52 -8.26
N LEU A 135 1.83 5.63 -8.29
CA LEU A 135 0.76 5.64 -7.31
C LEU A 135 1.26 5.53 -5.87
N VAL A 136 2.25 4.67 -5.59
CA VAL A 136 2.87 4.56 -4.25
C VAL A 136 3.34 5.92 -3.73
N GLN A 137 3.85 6.79 -4.61
CA GLN A 137 4.36 8.12 -4.23
C GLN A 137 3.24 9.13 -3.97
N LEU A 138 2.16 9.06 -4.75
CA LEU A 138 1.16 10.13 -4.84
C LEU A 138 -0.05 9.88 -3.93
N ALA A 139 -0.43 8.62 -3.72
CA ALA A 139 -1.68 8.31 -3.05
C ALA A 139 -1.72 8.70 -1.56
N SER A 140 -0.60 8.85 -0.85
CA SER A 140 -0.64 9.45 0.50
C SER A 140 -1.12 10.90 0.47
N MET A 141 -0.82 11.65 -0.59
CA MET A 141 -1.27 13.04 -0.70
C MET A 141 -2.77 13.10 -1.03
N ALA A 142 -3.23 12.21 -1.91
CA ALA A 142 -4.62 12.18 -2.32
C ALA A 142 -5.57 11.63 -1.23
N LEU A 143 -5.15 10.58 -0.49
CA LEU A 143 -6.02 9.91 0.48
C LEU A 143 -6.26 10.71 1.78
N VAL A 144 -5.38 11.66 2.13
CA VAL A 144 -5.54 12.50 3.34
C VAL A 144 -6.89 13.24 3.35
N GLY A 145 -7.35 13.71 2.19
CA GLY A 145 -8.63 14.42 2.07
C GLY A 145 -9.86 13.53 1.95
N VAL A 146 -9.67 12.20 1.87
CA VAL A 146 -10.74 11.25 1.54
C VAL A 146 -11.05 10.35 2.73
N SER A 147 -10.04 9.74 3.33
CA SER A 147 -10.22 8.84 4.47
C SER A 147 -8.97 8.79 5.34
N GLU A 148 -9.09 9.25 6.58
CA GLU A 148 -8.01 9.27 7.57
C GLU A 148 -7.41 7.86 7.77
N LYS A 149 -8.27 6.86 8.02
CA LYS A 149 -7.83 5.47 8.19
C LYS A 149 -7.08 4.95 6.96
N MET A 150 -7.58 5.25 5.76
CA MET A 150 -6.91 4.78 4.55
C MET A 150 -5.58 5.49 4.31
N SER A 151 -5.51 6.77 4.67
CA SER A 151 -4.29 7.56 4.61
C SER A 151 -3.22 7.03 5.56
N GLU A 152 -3.57 6.71 6.81
CA GLU A 152 -2.62 6.17 7.79
C GLU A 152 -1.95 4.88 7.31
N TRP A 153 -2.72 3.97 6.73
CA TRP A 153 -2.17 2.74 6.19
C TRP A 153 -1.24 3.00 5.00
N TRP A 154 -1.61 3.94 4.12
CA TRP A 154 -0.75 4.35 3.01
C TRP A 154 0.56 4.99 3.49
N VAL A 155 0.52 5.78 4.57
CA VAL A 155 1.72 6.31 5.22
C VAL A 155 2.63 5.15 5.69
N GLY A 156 2.05 4.09 6.24
CA GLY A 156 2.78 2.85 6.56
C GLY A 156 3.50 2.26 5.35
N LEU A 157 2.82 2.12 4.21
CA LEU A 157 3.47 1.66 2.98
C LEU A 157 4.58 2.59 2.50
N SER A 158 4.39 3.90 2.62
CA SER A 158 5.42 4.88 2.26
C SER A 158 6.68 4.72 3.11
N VAL A 159 6.54 4.41 4.41
CA VAL A 159 7.67 4.07 5.29
C VAL A 159 8.36 2.78 4.81
N LEU A 160 7.59 1.75 4.50
CA LEU A 160 8.12 0.48 3.98
C LEU A 160 8.93 0.71 2.69
N ARG A 161 8.36 1.46 1.75
CA ARG A 161 9.03 1.90 0.53
C ARG A 161 10.35 2.62 0.85
N ALA A 162 10.33 3.65 1.69
CA ALA A 162 11.54 4.43 2.01
C ALA A 162 12.69 3.55 2.54
N HIS A 163 12.39 2.46 3.25
CA HIS A 163 13.42 1.57 3.81
C HIS A 163 13.91 0.50 2.84
N LYS A 164 13.07 0.03 1.91
CA LYS A 164 13.32 -1.21 1.15
C LYS A 164 13.34 -1.05 -0.37
N TRP A 165 12.85 0.07 -0.91
CA TRP A 165 12.63 0.26 -2.36
C TRP A 165 13.91 0.25 -3.20
N GLU A 166 15.02 0.76 -2.67
CA GLU A 166 16.32 0.84 -3.37
C GLU A 166 17.38 -0.12 -2.80
N LYS A 167 17.07 -0.87 -1.74
CA LYS A 167 18.05 -1.73 -1.05
C LYS A 167 18.24 -3.12 -1.66
N ALA A 168 17.96 -3.30 -2.96
CA ALA A 168 18.12 -4.56 -3.67
C ALA A 168 18.89 -4.38 -4.97
#